data_AF-A0A3S3PFX4-F1
#
_entry.id   AF-A0A3S3PFX4-F1
#
_cell.length_a   1.000
_cell.length_b   1.000
_cell.length_c   1.000
_cell.angle_alpha   90.00
_cell.angle_beta   90.00
_cell.angle_gamma   90.00
#
_symmetry.space_group_name_H-M   'P 1'
#
loop_
_entity.id
_entity.type
_entity.pdbx_description
1 polymer ?
#
loop_
_entity_poly.entity_id
_entity_poly.type
_entity_poly.pdbx_seq_one_letter_code
_entity_poly.pdbx_strand_id
1 'polypeptide(L)'
;MAEDNCKRELINICCKYLSNAWKEVKFDEITCKELSGGFANRTYYCSIKSSQIPEKYLNVEPKEVVIHLNGAGICGSIHSLGYKTIGEVALNVAIEILSRINMAPKLYVVFEGGRIEEYVPVI
;
A
#
# COMPACT_ATOMS: atom_id res chain seq x y z
N MET A 1 -15.56 -6.39 -12.63
CA MET A 1 -15.32 -5.14 -13.41
C MET A 1 -14.78 -4.01 -12.55
N ALA A 2 -15.50 -3.49 -11.54
CA ALA A 2 -14.97 -2.44 -10.65
C ALA A 2 -13.88 -2.95 -9.69
N GLU A 3 -14.06 -4.15 -9.11
CA GLU A 3 -13.06 -4.78 -8.22
C GLU A 3 -11.75 -5.12 -8.95
N ASP A 4 -11.82 -5.59 -10.21
CA ASP A 4 -10.64 -5.89 -11.02
C ASP A 4 -9.83 -4.63 -11.35
N ASN A 5 -10.50 -3.51 -11.61
CA ASN A 5 -9.83 -2.23 -11.86
C ASN A 5 -9.10 -1.75 -10.59
N CYS A 6 -9.74 -1.95 -9.43
CA CYS A 6 -9.17 -1.62 -8.14
C CYS A 6 -7.88 -2.35 -7.83
N LYS A 7 -7.90 -3.67 -8.06
CA LYS A 7 -6.72 -4.51 -7.90
C LYS A 7 -5.58 -4.05 -8.80
N ARG A 8 -5.86 -3.70 -10.07
CA ARG A 8 -4.84 -3.22 -11.01
C ARG A 8 -4.21 -1.90 -10.56
N GLU A 9 -5.01 -0.96 -10.06
CA GLU A 9 -4.50 0.32 -9.55
C GLU A 9 -3.60 0.12 -8.32
N LEU A 10 -4.00 -0.73 -7.37
CA LEU A 10 -3.17 -1.07 -6.20
C LEU A 10 -1.85 -1.71 -6.60
N ILE A 11 -1.87 -2.65 -7.55
CA ILE A 11 -0.64 -3.26 -8.07
C ILE A 11 0.25 -2.22 -8.74
N ASN A 12 -0.33 -1.32 -9.55
CA ASN A 12 0.44 -0.24 -10.18
C ASN A 12 1.11 0.68 -9.14
N ILE A 13 0.45 0.97 -8.02
CA ILE A 13 1.03 1.72 -6.89
C ILE A 13 2.24 0.95 -6.32
N CYS A 14 2.08 -0.35 -6.03
CA CYS A 14 3.19 -1.18 -5.58
C CYS A 14 4.37 -1.16 -6.57
N CYS A 15 4.13 -1.45 -7.85
CA CYS A 15 5.19 -1.50 -8.87
C CYS A 15 5.87 -0.13 -9.10
N LYS A 16 5.13 0.97 -8.92
CA LYS A 16 5.64 2.34 -9.10
C LYS A 16 6.55 2.76 -7.94
N TYR A 17 6.14 2.46 -6.71
CA TYR A 17 6.78 3.01 -5.51
C TYR A 17 7.72 2.02 -4.80
N LEU A 18 7.48 0.73 -4.91
CA LEU A 18 8.38 -0.34 -4.45
C LEU A 18 9.33 -0.74 -5.59
N SER A 19 10.41 -1.45 -5.30
CA SER A 19 11.43 -1.81 -6.29
C SER A 19 11.57 -3.34 -6.42
N ASN A 20 12.70 -3.81 -6.98
CA ASN A 20 13.07 -5.22 -7.02
C ASN A 20 11.93 -6.18 -7.46
N ALA A 21 11.52 -7.10 -6.58
CA ALA A 21 10.52 -8.13 -6.87
C ALA A 21 9.19 -7.53 -7.33
N TRP A 22 8.78 -6.37 -6.80
CA TRP A 22 7.52 -5.72 -7.18
C TRP A 22 7.52 -5.22 -8.63
N LYS A 23 8.68 -5.01 -9.25
CA LYS A 23 8.81 -4.59 -10.66
C LYS A 23 8.95 -5.76 -11.63
N GLU A 24 9.46 -6.90 -11.18
CA GLU A 24 9.73 -8.07 -12.02
C GLU A 24 8.58 -9.10 -12.02
N VAL A 25 7.78 -9.14 -10.95
CA VAL A 25 6.71 -10.12 -10.78
C VAL A 25 5.48 -9.77 -11.63
N LYS A 26 4.83 -10.79 -12.20
CA LYS A 26 3.60 -10.62 -13.00
C LYS A 26 2.41 -10.22 -12.13
N PHE A 27 1.48 -9.45 -12.70
CA PHE A 27 0.25 -9.01 -12.02
C PHE A 27 -0.55 -10.14 -11.36
N ASP A 28 -0.62 -11.32 -11.98
CA ASP A 28 -1.39 -12.48 -11.48
C ASP A 28 -0.75 -13.15 -10.25
N GLU A 29 0.50 -12.81 -9.96
CA GLU A 29 1.24 -13.30 -8.80
C GLU A 29 1.17 -12.36 -7.60
N ILE A 30 0.52 -11.20 -7.77
CA ILE A 30 0.26 -10.24 -6.71
C ILE A 30 -1.19 -10.39 -6.25
N THR A 31 -1.34 -10.61 -4.94
CA THR A 31 -2.64 -10.67 -4.28
C THR A 31 -2.87 -9.34 -3.59
N CYS A 32 -4.06 -8.77 -3.73
CA CYS A 32 -4.48 -7.62 -2.94
C CYS A 32 -5.86 -7.89 -2.33
N LYS A 33 -6.03 -7.56 -1.05
CA LYS A 33 -7.24 -7.78 -0.27
C LYS A 33 -7.56 -6.54 0.56
N GLU A 34 -8.81 -6.10 0.57
CA GLU A 34 -9.26 -5.04 1.47
C GLU A 34 -9.25 -5.55 2.92
N LEU A 35 -8.55 -4.84 3.81
CA LEU A 35 -8.52 -5.13 5.25
C LEU A 35 -9.59 -4.35 5.99
N SER A 36 -9.73 -3.06 5.68
CA SER A 36 -10.70 -2.18 6.33
C SER A 36 -11.15 -1.09 5.36
N GLY A 37 -12.46 -0.95 5.19
CA GLY A 37 -13.07 0.08 4.35
C GLY A 37 -13.88 1.07 5.18
N GLY A 38 -13.25 2.15 5.64
CA GLY A 38 -13.96 3.31 6.18
C GLY A 38 -14.48 4.21 5.04
N PHE A 39 -15.35 5.17 5.36
CA PHE A 39 -15.89 6.11 4.37
C PHE A 39 -14.81 7.01 3.75
N ALA A 40 -13.84 7.45 4.57
CA ALA A 40 -12.77 8.37 4.15
C ALA A 40 -11.42 7.67 3.87
N ASN A 41 -11.12 6.58 4.57
CA ASN A 41 -9.83 5.89 4.47
C ASN A 41 -10.06 4.40 4.21
N ARG A 42 -9.33 3.86 3.24
CA ARG A 42 -9.35 2.42 2.92
C ARG A 42 -7.95 1.84 3.07
N THR A 43 -7.90 0.61 3.57
CA THR A 43 -6.66 -0.10 3.83
C THR A 43 -6.68 -1.42 3.08
N TYR A 44 -5.63 -1.66 2.30
CA TYR A 44 -5.45 -2.87 1.52
C TYR A 44 -4.16 -3.58 1.92
N TYR A 45 -4.24 -4.89 2.06
CA TYR A 45 -3.08 -5.75 2.12
C TYR A 45 -2.72 -6.18 0.70
N CYS A 46 -1.44 -6.09 0.33
CA CYS A 46 -0.92 -6.64 -0.91
C CYS A 46 0.31 -7.50 -0.65
N SER A 47 0.40 -8.63 -1.35
CA SER A 47 1.54 -9.56 -1.22
C SER A 47 1.91 -10.25 -2.53
N ILE A 48 3.19 -10.55 -2.65
CA ILE A 48 3.73 -11.39 -3.72
C ILE A 48 3.69 -12.85 -3.26
N LYS A 49 3.21 -13.77 -4.10
CA LYS A 49 3.29 -15.20 -3.81
C LYS A 49 4.75 -15.63 -3.65
N SER A 50 5.09 -16.22 -2.50
CA SER A 50 6.47 -16.57 -2.12
C SER A 50 7.22 -17.41 -3.16
N SER A 51 6.53 -18.26 -3.93
CA SER A 51 7.13 -19.11 -4.96
C SER A 51 7.65 -18.33 -6.19
N GLN A 52 7.32 -17.06 -6.32
CA GLN A 52 7.61 -16.24 -7.51
C GLN A 52 8.67 -15.17 -7.25
N ILE A 53 9.17 -15.07 -6.02
CA ILE A 53 10.18 -14.09 -5.65
C ILE A 53 11.55 -14.64 -6.07
N PRO A 54 12.31 -13.95 -6.95
CA PRO A 54 13.67 -14.35 -7.27
C PRO A 54 14.54 -14.40 -6.01
N GLU A 55 15.39 -15.42 -5.88
CA GLU A 55 16.23 -15.62 -4.69
C GLU A 55 17.08 -14.39 -4.32
N LYS A 56 17.54 -13.64 -5.33
CA LYS A 56 18.29 -12.37 -5.18
C LYS A 56 17.54 -11.31 -4.36
N TYR A 57 16.22 -11.40 -4.22
CA TYR A 57 15.39 -10.39 -3.54
C TYR A 57 14.76 -10.88 -2.24
N LEU A 58 15.03 -12.12 -1.82
CA LEU A 58 14.31 -12.76 -0.72
C LEU A 58 14.40 -11.98 0.60
N ASN A 59 15.50 -11.23 0.81
CA ASN A 59 15.81 -10.47 2.03
C ASN A 59 16.03 -8.97 1.76
N VAL A 60 15.70 -8.47 0.58
CA VAL A 60 15.97 -7.06 0.19
C VAL A 60 14.74 -6.19 0.43
N GLU A 61 13.56 -6.69 0.08
CA GLU A 61 12.32 -5.92 0.13
C GLU A 61 11.18 -6.65 0.83
N PRO A 62 10.20 -5.89 1.37
CA PRO A 62 9.01 -6.48 1.96
C PRO A 62 8.22 -7.25 0.90
N LYS A 63 7.84 -8.49 1.24
CA LYS A 63 7.01 -9.36 0.39
C LYS A 63 5.53 -9.04 0.52
N GLU A 64 5.18 -8.40 1.62
CA GLU A 64 3.83 -8.08 2.05
C GLU A 64 3.83 -6.64 2.55
N VAL A 65 2.84 -5.86 2.13
CA VAL A 65 2.71 -4.45 2.47
C VAL A 65 1.26 -4.09 2.72
N VAL A 66 1.06 -2.99 3.42
CA VAL A 66 -0.24 -2.38 3.63
C VAL A 66 -0.27 -1.04 2.90
N ILE A 67 -1.29 -0.83 2.08
CA ILE A 67 -1.56 0.44 1.41
C ILE A 67 -2.72 1.12 2.13
N HIS A 68 -2.50 2.34 2.59
CA HIS A 68 -3.54 3.23 3.08
C HIS A 68 -3.85 4.28 2.03
N LEU A 69 -5.09 4.31 1.56
CA LEU A 69 -5.60 5.33 0.63
C LEU A 69 -6.46 6.34 1.39
N ASN A 70 -6.15 7.62 1.22
CA ASN A 70 -6.85 8.75 1.82
C ASN A 70 -7.90 9.32 0.86
N GLY A 71 -9.05 9.75 1.40
CA GLY A 71 -10.07 10.51 0.66
C GLY A 71 -10.76 9.72 -0.46
N ALA A 72 -10.81 8.39 -0.35
CA ALA A 72 -11.12 7.51 -1.47
C ALA A 72 -12.57 7.65 -1.98
N GLY A 73 -12.73 8.36 -3.10
CA GLY A 73 -13.58 7.86 -4.18
C GLY A 73 -13.05 6.50 -4.62
N ILE A 74 -13.91 5.49 -4.49
CA ILE A 74 -13.71 4.09 -4.89
C ILE A 74 -13.00 4.03 -6.24
N CYS A 75 -12.03 3.14 -6.41
CA CYS A 75 -11.64 2.52 -7.69
C CYS A 75 -12.54 2.87 -8.88
N GLY A 76 -12.22 4.03 -9.44
CA GLY A 76 -13.16 5.02 -9.99
C GLY A 76 -12.49 6.38 -9.93
N SER A 77 -11.32 6.43 -10.59
CA SER A 77 -10.40 7.56 -10.74
C SER A 77 -9.84 8.11 -9.42
N ILE A 78 -8.52 7.95 -9.27
CA ILE A 78 -7.62 8.67 -8.35
C ILE A 78 -7.84 10.21 -8.40
N HIS A 79 -8.59 10.73 -9.38
CA HIS A 79 -8.99 12.13 -9.51
C HIS A 79 -10.21 12.53 -8.66
N SER A 80 -10.97 11.61 -8.06
CA SER A 80 -12.08 11.93 -7.15
C SER A 80 -11.57 12.09 -5.70
N LEU A 81 -10.55 12.94 -5.53
CA LEU A 81 -9.97 13.32 -4.24
C LEU A 81 -10.92 14.30 -3.53
N GLY A 82 -12.10 13.82 -3.12
CA GLY A 82 -13.16 14.67 -2.60
C GLY A 82 -12.88 15.25 -1.20
N TYR A 83 -11.99 14.62 -0.42
CA TYR A 83 -11.76 15.02 0.97
C TYR A 83 -10.29 14.87 1.36
N LYS A 84 -9.45 15.84 0.97
CA LYS A 84 -8.15 16.05 1.60
C LYS A 84 -8.40 16.70 2.95
N THR A 85 -8.18 15.98 4.06
CA THR A 85 -8.28 16.61 5.38
C THR A 85 -6.99 17.35 5.69
N ILE A 86 -7.08 18.52 6.35
CA ILE A 86 -5.93 19.34 6.76
C ILE A 86 -4.90 18.52 7.58
N GLY A 87 -5.36 17.45 8.23
CA GLY A 87 -4.54 16.57 9.06
C GLY A 87 -3.65 15.56 8.33
N GLU A 88 -3.79 15.33 7.01
CA GLU A 88 -3.03 14.27 6.33
C GLU A 88 -1.52 14.48 6.34
N VAL A 89 -1.08 15.74 6.14
CA VAL A 89 0.35 16.08 6.17
C VAL A 89 0.91 15.86 7.57
N ALA A 90 0.22 16.35 8.60
CA ALA A 90 0.64 16.17 9.99
C ALA A 90 0.65 14.70 10.40
N LEU A 91 -0.34 13.92 9.96
CA LEU A 91 -0.41 12.47 10.21
C LEU A 91 0.79 11.74 9.61
N ASN A 92 1.13 12.03 8.35
CA ASN A 92 2.29 11.39 7.70
C ASN A 92 3.60 11.71 8.43
N VAL A 93 3.77 12.95 8.91
CA VAL A 93 4.93 13.34 9.73
C VAL A 93 4.94 12.58 11.06
N ALA A 94 3.80 12.47 11.73
CA ALA A 94 3.68 11.73 12.98
C ALA A 94 4.01 10.24 12.79
N ILE A 95 3.48 9.60 11.75
CA ILE A 95 3.75 8.18 11.44
C ILE A 95 5.23 7.97 11.12
N GLU A 96 5.86 8.85 10.34
CA GLU A 96 7.29 8.76 10.06
C GLU A 96 8.14 8.81 11.34
N ILE A 97 7.80 9.71 12.28
CA ILE A 97 8.48 9.79 13.57
C ILE A 97 8.28 8.49 14.37
N LEU A 98 7.04 8.01 14.47
CA LEU A 98 6.71 6.79 15.22
C LEU A 98 7.35 5.53 14.62
N SER A 99 7.39 5.43 13.30
CA SER A 99 8.06 4.37 12.53
C SER A 99 9.55 4.30 12.88
N ARG A 100 10.24 5.45 12.95
CA ARG A 100 11.68 5.52 13.29
C ARG A 100 11.99 5.04 14.70
N ILE A 101 11.06 5.19 15.63
CA ILE A 101 11.21 4.73 17.02
C ILE A 101 10.51 3.39 17.30
N ASN A 102 10.09 2.67 16.25
CA ASN A 102 9.41 1.38 16.32
C ASN A 102 8.10 1.40 17.15
N MET A 103 7.41 2.53 17.19
CA MET A 103 6.09 2.69 17.81
C MET A 103 4.92 2.63 16.82
N ALA A 104 5.23 2.57 15.53
CA ALA A 104 4.28 2.31 14.44
C ALA A 104 4.94 1.33 13.45
N PRO A 105 4.15 0.69 12.56
CA PRO A 105 4.69 -0.07 11.45
C PRO A 105 5.69 0.76 10.63
N LYS A 106 6.68 0.10 10.00
CA LYS A 106 7.63 0.83 9.16
C LYS A 106 6.91 1.51 8.00
N LEU A 107 7.14 2.81 7.87
CA LEU A 107 6.68 3.60 6.73
C LEU A 107 7.67 3.43 5.57
N TYR A 108 7.22 2.85 4.45
CA TYR A 108 8.05 2.68 3.27
C TYR A 108 7.97 3.88 2.34
N VAL A 109 6.76 4.35 2.04
CA VAL A 109 6.52 5.40 1.05
C VAL A 109 5.30 6.24 1.44
N VAL A 110 5.40 7.55 1.26
CA VAL A 110 4.26 8.48 1.22
C VAL A 110 4.09 8.96 -0.22
N PHE A 111 2.86 8.96 -0.72
CA PHE A 111 2.55 9.42 -2.08
C PHE A 111 1.26 10.25 -2.09
N GLU A 112 0.97 10.90 -3.22
CA GLU A 112 -0.28 11.63 -3.35
C GLU A 112 -1.48 10.68 -3.27
N GLY A 113 -2.31 10.86 -2.24
CA GLY A 113 -3.50 10.04 -2.00
C GLY A 113 -3.27 8.85 -1.06
N GLY A 114 -2.08 8.68 -0.48
CA GLY A 114 -1.87 7.57 0.46
C GLY A 114 -0.44 7.32 0.91
N ARG A 115 -0.24 6.13 1.48
CA ARG A 115 1.06 5.65 1.95
C ARG A 115 1.14 4.12 1.95
N ILE A 116 2.37 3.60 1.96
CA ILE A 116 2.69 2.17 2.03
C ILE A 116 3.45 1.92 3.33
N GLU A 117 2.95 0.98 4.13
CA GLU A 117 3.48 0.58 5.43
C GLU A 117 3.79 -0.93 5.47
N GLU A 118 4.56 -1.32 6.48
CA GLU A 118 4.80 -2.71 6.86
C GLU A 118 3.49 -3.40 7.25
N TYR A 119 3.32 -4.63 6.76
CA TYR A 119 2.25 -5.50 7.23
C TYR A 119 2.61 -6.09 8.60
N VAL A 120 1.79 -5.80 9.61
CA VAL A 120 1.91 -6.39 10.95
C VAL A 120 0.74 -7.36 11.16
N PRO A 121 1.00 -8.68 11.22
CA PRO A 121 -0.05 -9.66 11.49
C PRO A 121 -0.52 -9.51 12.94
N VAL A 122 -1.84 -9.41 13.12
CA VAL A 122 -2.44 -9.43 14.47
C VAL A 122 -2.59 -10.90 14.88
N ILE A 123 -2.05 -11.24 16.04
CA ILE A 123 -2.12 -12.57 16.67
C ILE A 123 -3.53 -12.82 17.21
#